data_AF-A0A2K8UAA2-F1
#
_entry.id   AF-A0A2K8UAA2-F1
#
_cell.length_a   1.000
_cell.length_b   1.000
_cell.length_c   1.000
_cell.angle_alpha   90.00
_cell.angle_beta   90.00
_cell.angle_gamma   90.00
#
_symmetry.space_group_name_H-M   'P 1'
#
loop_
_entity.id
_entity.type
_entity.pdbx_description
1 polymer ?
#
loop_
_entity_poly.entity_id
_entity_poly.type
_entity_poly.pdbx_seq_one_letter_code
_entity_poly.pdbx_strand_id
1 'polypeptide(L)'
;MSDSLDDAADDSLNGLWRWPALAGAAALAGEDLHCALGIWGKVHGAASDYRWIARSPGFGAGCPDLHRYLRIGAEDRAVRTTAWRVPWAAAPDYFAIGTYPSRALDAAGRGAVLEKWVLHWRRPQPGFPVALAAAALLPVVAQGDDGPWWDRVGEGDWQRPDYALGLDLYPPVRLDRAGLERVIAAGIESLLAALDQPRLAAVYAGLLAGSRPVLPRGLQRPLPPGALAALLLPLSPAQAERRSLCAWVPATLIDPRDLGRNWDLAGTQDAGPGPDPAPEHQELGALLAAALYARDPGLLTAQGPGARASRPRAGGTPALPEAPGLHPHPRLHLEPTAPERPALRYLHEFADSINLRRLDLARLAADLAAPAAWPPMAPNEDPAGHPLIRWIAVLQERRPAGADAADWAFKIDQLRAAALFVLPHPDTLDLVGLPQDQRVPALLAALAADPAAVGGHLAAHGAPVLRRLLEHSRACPDASLVSDLRTWMRRWLAATGNPDLTRALSDLL
;
A
#
# COMPACT_ATOMS: atom_id res chain seq x y z
N MET A 1 -7.38 47.89 -38.66
CA MET A 1 -7.01 47.87 -37.23
C MET A 1 -7.72 46.71 -36.54
N SER A 2 -7.35 45.47 -36.89
CA SER A 2 -7.98 44.24 -36.37
C SER A 2 -6.96 43.10 -36.25
N ASP A 3 -5.73 43.41 -35.84
CA ASP A 3 -4.62 42.43 -35.73
C ASP A 3 -3.99 42.35 -34.32
N SER A 4 -4.52 43.05 -33.30
CA SER A 4 -3.83 43.15 -31.99
C SER A 4 -4.49 42.38 -30.84
N LEU A 5 -5.42 41.47 -31.12
CA LEU A 5 -6.07 40.64 -30.10
C LEU A 5 -5.64 39.16 -30.12
N ASP A 6 -5.10 38.67 -31.25
CA ASP A 6 -4.60 37.29 -31.34
C ASP A 6 -3.19 37.14 -30.73
N ASP A 7 -2.35 38.17 -30.78
CA ASP A 7 -0.98 38.12 -30.22
C ASP A 7 -0.94 37.98 -28.68
N ALA A 8 -1.93 38.49 -27.95
CA ALA A 8 -1.95 38.41 -26.49
C ALA A 8 -2.41 37.03 -25.97
N ALA A 9 -3.19 36.29 -26.75
CA ALA A 9 -3.60 34.93 -26.41
C ALA A 9 -2.45 33.93 -26.64
N ASP A 10 -1.68 34.12 -27.71
CA ASP A 10 -0.55 33.24 -28.07
C ASP A 10 0.62 33.36 -27.07
N ASP A 11 0.87 34.55 -26.53
CA ASP A 11 1.91 34.79 -25.51
C ASP A 11 1.56 34.16 -24.15
N SER A 12 0.25 34.06 -23.82
CA SER A 12 -0.22 33.44 -22.58
C SER A 12 -0.11 31.91 -22.58
N LEU A 13 -0.27 31.27 -23.74
CA LEU A 13 -0.16 29.80 -23.89
C LEU A 13 1.29 29.34 -23.96
N ASN A 14 2.18 30.16 -24.54
CA ASN A 14 3.62 29.91 -24.48
C ASN A 14 4.19 29.95 -23.05
N GLY A 15 3.46 30.57 -22.09
CA GLY A 15 3.80 30.57 -20.67
C GLY A 15 3.76 29.19 -19.99
N LEU A 16 2.86 28.29 -20.39
CA LEU A 16 2.63 27.01 -19.71
C LEU A 16 3.82 26.05 -19.82
N TRP A 17 4.61 26.14 -20.89
CA TRP A 17 5.79 25.27 -21.07
C TRP A 17 7.03 25.78 -20.31
N ARG A 18 6.95 26.97 -19.70
CA ARG A 18 8.05 27.60 -18.96
C ARG A 18 8.14 27.16 -17.51
N TRP A 19 7.21 26.32 -17.02
CA TRP A 19 7.29 25.74 -15.68
C TRP A 19 8.59 24.94 -15.50
N PRO A 20 9.29 25.06 -14.36
CA PRO A 20 10.60 24.42 -14.18
C PRO A 20 10.57 22.89 -14.40
N ALA A 21 9.53 22.19 -13.94
CA ALA A 21 9.43 20.75 -14.12
C ALA A 21 9.17 20.31 -15.57
N LEU A 22 8.86 21.25 -16.47
CA LEU A 22 8.64 21.03 -17.90
C LEU A 22 9.81 21.49 -18.76
N ALA A 23 10.98 21.78 -18.17
CA ALA A 23 12.16 22.17 -18.93
C ALA A 23 12.47 21.15 -20.06
N GLY A 24 12.52 21.62 -21.31
CA GLY A 24 12.75 20.78 -22.49
C GLY A 24 11.52 20.05 -23.05
N ALA A 25 10.34 20.18 -22.42
CA ALA A 25 9.13 19.46 -22.81
C ALA A 25 8.57 19.85 -24.18
N ALA A 26 8.75 21.10 -24.61
CA ALA A 26 8.25 21.59 -25.90
C ALA A 26 8.82 20.81 -27.10
N ALA A 27 10.05 20.31 -27.00
CA ALA A 27 10.69 19.49 -28.04
C ALA A 27 10.11 18.07 -28.14
N LEU A 28 9.31 17.64 -27.15
CA LEU A 28 8.70 16.32 -27.07
C LEU A 28 7.23 16.33 -27.53
N ALA A 29 6.69 17.50 -27.87
CA ALA A 29 5.37 17.61 -28.47
C ALA A 29 5.37 16.93 -29.83
N GLY A 30 4.81 15.72 -29.93
CA GLY A 30 5.21 14.87 -31.07
C GLY A 30 5.35 13.41 -30.72
N GLU A 31 5.76 13.15 -29.49
CA GLU A 31 6.21 11.83 -29.10
C GLU A 31 5.07 10.97 -28.56
N ASP A 32 5.30 9.66 -28.57
CA ASP A 32 4.41 8.65 -28.00
C ASP A 32 4.98 8.11 -26.69
N LEU A 33 4.12 8.05 -25.66
CA LEU A 33 4.44 7.36 -24.42
C LEU A 33 3.97 5.90 -24.50
N HIS A 34 4.93 4.98 -24.58
CA HIS A 34 4.66 3.55 -24.51
C HIS A 34 4.57 3.09 -23.05
N CYS A 35 3.48 2.41 -22.70
CA CYS A 35 3.22 1.91 -21.36
C CYS A 35 2.86 0.42 -21.38
N ALA A 36 3.11 -0.26 -20.27
CA ALA A 36 2.50 -1.54 -19.96
C ALA A 36 1.32 -1.33 -19.00
N LEU A 37 0.29 -2.16 -19.09
CA LEU A 37 -0.91 -2.10 -18.25
C LEU A 37 -0.95 -3.28 -17.28
N GLY A 38 -1.28 -3.00 -16.03
CA GLY A 38 -1.69 -4.01 -15.06
C GLY A 38 -2.96 -3.58 -14.35
N ILE A 39 -3.83 -4.55 -14.06
CA ILE A 39 -5.04 -4.36 -13.26
C ILE A 39 -4.89 -5.17 -11.98
N TRP A 40 -4.96 -4.48 -10.84
CA TRP A 40 -4.91 -5.08 -9.50
C TRP A 40 -6.30 -5.00 -8.87
N GLY A 41 -6.78 -6.12 -8.35
CA GLY A 41 -8.18 -6.22 -7.97
C GLY A 41 -8.57 -7.55 -7.37
N LYS A 42 -9.88 -7.77 -7.29
CA LYS A 42 -10.46 -9.05 -6.89
C LYS A 42 -11.28 -9.63 -8.03
N VAL A 43 -11.09 -10.91 -8.28
CA VAL A 43 -11.86 -11.63 -9.30
C VAL A 43 -13.25 -11.93 -8.75
N HIS A 44 -14.29 -11.71 -9.57
CA HIS A 44 -15.68 -11.96 -9.18
C HIS A 44 -15.88 -13.41 -8.73
N GLY A 45 -16.46 -13.59 -7.52
CA GLY A 45 -16.74 -14.90 -6.93
C GLY A 45 -15.51 -15.67 -6.44
N ALA A 46 -14.29 -15.15 -6.64
CA ALA A 46 -13.09 -15.85 -6.20
C ALA A 46 -12.91 -15.74 -4.67
N ALA A 47 -12.54 -16.86 -4.06
CA ALA A 47 -12.16 -16.93 -2.64
C ALA A 47 -10.82 -16.23 -2.38
N SER A 48 -9.96 -16.15 -3.40
CA SER A 48 -8.65 -15.53 -3.33
C SER A 48 -8.70 -14.03 -2.99
N ASP A 49 -7.61 -13.56 -2.39
CA ASP A 49 -7.41 -12.15 -2.08
C ASP A 49 -7.16 -11.26 -3.31
N TYR A 50 -6.95 -9.97 -3.04
CA TYR A 50 -6.49 -9.02 -4.05
C TYR A 50 -5.21 -9.50 -4.71
N ARG A 51 -5.20 -9.50 -6.05
CA ARG A 51 -4.07 -9.90 -6.88
C ARG A 51 -4.05 -9.11 -8.18
N TRP A 52 -3.03 -9.33 -8.99
CA TRP A 52 -3.06 -8.87 -10.37
C TRP A 52 -4.02 -9.75 -11.17
N ILE A 53 -5.11 -9.17 -11.66
CA ILE A 53 -6.15 -9.89 -12.39
C ILE A 53 -5.91 -9.88 -13.88
N ALA A 54 -5.21 -8.86 -14.40
CA ALA A 54 -4.85 -8.76 -15.81
C ALA A 54 -3.54 -7.99 -15.98
N ARG A 55 -2.72 -8.35 -16.97
CA ARG A 55 -1.44 -7.68 -17.28
C ARG A 55 -1.10 -7.75 -18.76
N SER A 56 -0.57 -6.67 -19.31
CA SER A 56 0.10 -6.68 -20.61
C SER A 56 1.53 -7.25 -20.50
N PRO A 57 2.14 -7.67 -21.61
CA PRO A 57 3.54 -8.08 -21.63
C PRO A 57 4.46 -7.01 -21.01
N GLY A 58 5.44 -7.47 -20.22
CA GLY A 58 6.46 -6.62 -19.60
C GLY A 58 6.01 -5.81 -18.37
N PHE A 59 4.72 -5.82 -18.01
CA PHE A 59 4.22 -5.07 -16.86
C PHE A 59 4.90 -5.50 -15.55
N GLY A 60 5.45 -4.54 -14.81
CA GLY A 60 6.08 -4.76 -13.50
C GLY A 60 7.39 -5.56 -13.56
N ALA A 61 7.94 -5.80 -14.75
CA ALA A 61 9.21 -6.49 -14.90
C ALA A 61 10.31 -5.76 -14.11
N GLY A 62 11.03 -6.49 -13.25
CA GLY A 62 12.07 -5.93 -12.37
C GLY A 62 11.56 -5.34 -11.06
N CYS A 63 10.25 -5.38 -10.78
CA CYS A 63 9.64 -4.91 -9.53
C CYS A 63 8.91 -6.06 -8.80
N PRO A 64 9.64 -6.99 -8.14
CA PRO A 64 9.01 -7.94 -7.24
C PRO A 64 8.22 -7.17 -6.17
N ASP A 65 7.08 -7.70 -5.74
CA ASP A 65 6.19 -7.03 -4.77
C ASP A 65 5.63 -5.66 -5.19
N LEU A 66 5.51 -5.36 -6.49
CA LEU A 66 4.94 -4.10 -6.99
C LEU A 66 3.67 -3.66 -6.23
N HIS A 67 2.76 -4.58 -5.95
CA HIS A 67 1.52 -4.32 -5.21
C HIS A 67 1.74 -3.64 -3.85
N ARG A 68 2.81 -3.97 -3.11
CA ARG A 68 3.15 -3.34 -1.82
C ARG A 68 3.56 -1.88 -2.00
N TYR A 69 4.29 -1.58 -3.08
CA TYR A 69 4.75 -0.23 -3.40
C TYR A 69 3.65 0.69 -3.95
N LEU A 70 2.59 0.08 -4.51
CA LEU A 70 1.41 0.77 -5.01
C LEU A 70 0.28 0.85 -3.98
N ARG A 71 0.54 0.46 -2.73
CA ARG A 71 -0.46 0.49 -1.65
C ARG A 71 -0.75 1.93 -1.22
N ILE A 72 -2.04 2.28 -1.14
CA ILE A 72 -2.58 3.58 -0.76
C ILE A 72 -3.44 3.41 0.50
N GLY A 73 -2.79 3.13 1.63
CA GLY A 73 -3.46 2.91 2.91
C GLY A 73 -4.19 1.56 3.00
N ALA A 74 -5.34 1.53 3.65
CA ALA A 74 -6.12 0.30 3.86
C ALA A 74 -6.95 -0.13 2.64
N GLU A 75 -7.29 0.80 1.73
CA GLU A 75 -8.04 0.51 0.49
C GLU A 75 -9.43 -0.10 0.74
N ASP A 76 -10.04 0.23 1.89
CA ASP A 76 -11.35 -0.28 2.33
C ASP A 76 -12.54 0.57 1.83
N ARG A 77 -12.27 1.60 1.02
CA ARG A 77 -13.31 2.42 0.36
C ARG A 77 -13.20 2.37 -1.15
N ALA A 78 -14.32 2.05 -1.81
CA ALA A 78 -14.44 2.13 -3.26
C ALA A 78 -14.56 3.59 -3.74
N VAL A 79 -13.44 4.29 -3.91
CA VAL A 79 -13.38 5.69 -4.35
C VAL A 79 -12.59 5.79 -5.65
N ARG A 80 -13.08 6.60 -6.60
CA ARG A 80 -12.29 7.00 -7.78
C ARG A 80 -11.25 8.05 -7.40
N THR A 81 -9.99 7.74 -7.62
CA THR A 81 -8.87 8.65 -7.39
C THR A 81 -7.68 8.26 -8.27
N THR A 82 -6.65 9.11 -8.32
CA THR A 82 -5.42 8.84 -9.05
C THR A 82 -4.19 9.00 -8.18
N ALA A 83 -3.11 8.33 -8.54
CA ALA A 83 -1.82 8.49 -7.91
C ALA A 83 -0.69 8.41 -8.95
N TRP A 84 0.39 9.15 -8.68
CA TRP A 84 1.63 9.15 -9.43
C TRP A 84 2.73 8.58 -8.56
N ARG A 85 3.30 7.44 -8.94
CA ARG A 85 4.36 6.77 -8.18
C ARG A 85 5.67 6.86 -8.94
N VAL A 86 6.69 7.43 -8.28
CA VAL A 86 8.08 7.42 -8.77
C VAL A 86 8.78 6.12 -8.34
N PRO A 87 9.85 5.69 -9.03
CA PRO A 87 10.56 4.48 -8.66
C PRO A 87 11.24 4.58 -7.30
N TRP A 88 11.44 3.42 -6.65
CA TRP A 88 12.14 3.28 -5.37
C TRP A 88 13.59 2.81 -5.53
N ALA A 89 13.92 2.23 -6.69
CA ALA A 89 15.27 1.81 -7.08
C ALA A 89 15.81 2.72 -8.19
N ALA A 90 17.10 2.59 -8.55
CA ALA A 90 17.75 3.38 -9.59
C ALA A 90 17.20 3.17 -11.02
N ALA A 91 16.15 2.36 -11.18
CA ALA A 91 15.49 2.12 -12.46
C ALA A 91 14.51 3.26 -12.78
N PRO A 92 14.42 3.70 -14.05
CA PRO A 92 13.61 4.85 -14.43
C PRO A 92 12.13 4.47 -14.71
N ASP A 93 11.54 3.67 -13.81
CA ASP A 93 10.18 3.14 -13.95
C ASP A 93 9.18 3.95 -13.11
N TYR A 94 8.14 4.47 -13.75
CA TYR A 94 7.10 5.29 -13.12
C TYR A 94 5.73 4.63 -13.30
N PHE A 95 4.81 4.93 -12.38
CA PHE A 95 3.46 4.37 -12.44
C PHE A 95 2.40 5.47 -12.31
N ALA A 96 1.53 5.57 -13.31
CA ALA A 96 0.26 6.26 -13.19
C ALA A 96 -0.79 5.25 -12.73
N ILE A 97 -1.54 5.59 -11.69
CA ILE A 97 -2.50 4.70 -11.05
C ILE A 97 -3.84 5.41 -11.02
N GLY A 98 -4.89 4.72 -11.47
CA GLY A 98 -6.28 5.12 -11.28
C GLY A 98 -6.99 4.05 -10.48
N THR A 99 -7.80 4.44 -9.52
CA THR A 99 -8.64 3.50 -8.77
C THR A 99 -10.09 3.67 -9.14
N TYR A 100 -10.87 2.60 -9.08
CA TYR A 100 -12.31 2.65 -9.35
C TYR A 100 -13.08 1.61 -8.54
N PRO A 101 -14.36 1.89 -8.22
CA PRO A 101 -15.28 0.88 -7.72
C PRO A 101 -15.49 -0.19 -8.78
N SER A 102 -15.19 -1.43 -8.42
CA SER A 102 -15.43 -2.60 -9.28
C SER A 102 -16.81 -3.17 -9.05
N ARG A 103 -17.38 -3.77 -10.11
CA ARG A 103 -18.61 -4.57 -10.02
C ARG A 103 -18.37 -5.99 -9.51
N ALA A 104 -17.11 -6.37 -9.25
CA ALA A 104 -16.76 -7.65 -8.65
C ALA A 104 -17.40 -7.79 -7.25
N LEU A 105 -17.86 -9.02 -6.98
CA LEU A 105 -18.28 -9.43 -5.65
C LEU A 105 -17.25 -10.43 -5.14
N ASP A 106 -16.91 -10.37 -3.86
CA ASP A 106 -16.09 -11.41 -3.27
C ASP A 106 -16.87 -12.74 -3.12
N ALA A 107 -16.17 -13.80 -2.74
CA ALA A 107 -16.80 -15.10 -2.47
C ALA A 107 -17.89 -15.07 -1.39
N ALA A 108 -17.95 -14.04 -0.55
CA ALA A 108 -19.02 -13.84 0.43
C ALA A 108 -20.16 -12.96 -0.11
N GLY A 109 -20.14 -12.60 -1.39
CA GLY A 109 -21.13 -11.74 -2.04
C GLY A 109 -21.00 -10.26 -1.67
N ARG A 110 -19.92 -9.85 -1.01
CA ARG A 110 -19.68 -8.45 -0.63
C ARG A 110 -19.16 -7.67 -1.83
N GLY A 111 -19.76 -6.51 -2.09
CA GLY A 111 -19.35 -5.56 -3.12
C GLY A 111 -18.34 -4.52 -2.60
N ALA A 112 -18.31 -3.36 -3.26
CA ALA A 112 -17.41 -2.24 -2.95
C ALA A 112 -15.91 -2.60 -3.05
N VAL A 113 -15.57 -3.52 -3.96
CA VAL A 113 -14.19 -3.84 -4.31
C VAL A 113 -13.54 -2.61 -4.95
N LEU A 114 -12.32 -2.28 -4.52
CA LEU A 114 -11.51 -1.24 -5.13
C LEU A 114 -10.52 -1.88 -6.11
N GLU A 115 -10.62 -1.56 -7.39
CA GLU A 115 -9.62 -1.98 -8.37
C GLU A 115 -8.67 -0.84 -8.71
N LYS A 116 -7.47 -1.21 -9.16
CA LYS A 116 -6.45 -0.28 -9.63
C LYS A 116 -6.10 -0.59 -11.07
N TRP A 117 -6.21 0.44 -11.89
CA TRP A 117 -5.68 0.51 -13.24
C TRP A 117 -4.28 1.14 -13.18
N VAL A 118 -3.25 0.41 -13.59
CA VAL A 118 -1.86 0.83 -13.43
C VAL A 118 -1.16 0.86 -14.78
N LEU A 119 -0.75 2.05 -15.22
CA LEU A 119 0.17 2.20 -16.34
C LEU A 119 1.60 2.27 -15.82
N HIS A 120 2.41 1.31 -16.23
CA HIS A 120 3.85 1.27 -16.00
C HIS A 120 4.55 1.91 -17.21
N TRP A 121 5.15 3.07 -16.98
CA TRP A 121 5.91 3.82 -17.96
C TRP A 121 7.40 3.77 -17.64
N ARG A 122 8.22 3.33 -18.59
CA ARG A 122 9.67 3.41 -18.49
C ARG A 122 10.16 4.67 -19.19
N ARG A 123 10.88 5.51 -18.46
CA ARG A 123 11.44 6.74 -19.05
C ARG A 123 12.34 6.38 -20.23
N PRO A 124 12.12 6.96 -21.42
CA PRO A 124 12.89 6.59 -22.60
C PRO A 124 14.33 7.09 -22.54
N GLN A 125 14.57 8.25 -21.92
CA GLN A 125 15.89 8.86 -21.81
C GLN A 125 16.04 9.73 -20.56
N PRO A 126 17.27 9.88 -20.02
CA PRO A 126 17.57 10.90 -19.01
C PRO A 126 17.16 12.29 -19.50
N GLY A 127 16.68 13.14 -18.59
CA GLY A 127 16.18 14.48 -18.94
C GLY A 127 14.73 14.54 -19.42
N PHE A 128 14.07 13.42 -19.77
CA PHE A 128 12.64 13.44 -20.10
C PHE A 128 11.79 14.00 -18.93
N PRO A 129 10.98 15.06 -19.11
CA PRO A 129 10.23 15.69 -18.02
C PRO A 129 9.15 14.78 -17.43
N VAL A 130 9.34 14.34 -16.19
CA VAL A 130 8.40 13.44 -15.50
C VAL A 130 7.04 14.10 -15.25
N ALA A 131 7.01 15.41 -15.01
CA ALA A 131 5.75 16.16 -14.88
C ALA A 131 4.92 16.15 -16.17
N LEU A 132 5.57 16.13 -17.34
CA LEU A 132 4.90 16.00 -18.63
C LEU A 132 4.22 14.63 -18.77
N ALA A 133 4.94 13.55 -18.42
CA ALA A 133 4.38 12.21 -18.43
C ALA A 133 3.23 12.05 -17.42
N ALA A 134 3.35 12.63 -16.22
CA ALA A 134 2.25 12.65 -15.25
C ALA A 134 1.02 13.38 -15.79
N ALA A 135 1.19 14.53 -16.43
CA ALA A 135 0.09 15.28 -17.05
C ALA A 135 -0.58 14.50 -18.19
N ALA A 136 0.19 13.71 -18.95
CA ALA A 136 -0.35 12.87 -20.02
C ALA A 136 -1.07 11.61 -19.50
N LEU A 137 -0.49 10.91 -18.53
CA LEU A 137 -0.91 9.57 -18.12
C LEU A 137 -1.97 9.55 -17.02
N LEU A 138 -1.97 10.53 -16.10
CA LEU A 138 -2.95 10.56 -15.00
C LEU A 138 -4.39 10.69 -15.49
N PRO A 139 -4.72 11.54 -16.47
CA PRO A 139 -6.08 11.59 -17.04
C PRO A 139 -6.51 10.28 -17.69
N VAL A 140 -5.57 9.53 -18.28
CA VAL A 140 -5.83 8.25 -18.94
C VAL A 140 -6.24 7.19 -17.91
N VAL A 141 -5.45 7.01 -16.84
CA VAL A 141 -5.79 6.01 -15.81
C VAL A 141 -7.04 6.38 -14.99
N ALA A 142 -7.40 7.66 -14.92
CA ALA A 142 -8.63 8.10 -14.25
C ALA A 142 -9.91 7.59 -14.95
N GLN A 143 -9.81 7.31 -16.25
CA GLN A 143 -10.91 6.76 -17.06
C GLN A 143 -10.99 5.23 -17.02
N GLY A 144 -10.02 4.57 -16.39
CA GLY A 144 -10.01 3.12 -16.25
C GLY A 144 -11.27 2.57 -15.57
N ASP A 145 -11.66 1.37 -15.99
CA ASP A 145 -12.79 0.60 -15.48
C ASP A 145 -12.46 -0.91 -15.47
N ASP A 146 -13.44 -1.80 -15.44
CA ASP A 146 -13.22 -3.25 -15.46
C ASP A 146 -13.32 -3.87 -16.87
N GLY A 147 -13.56 -3.05 -17.90
CA GLY A 147 -13.84 -3.50 -19.27
C GLY A 147 -12.80 -4.48 -19.87
N PRO A 148 -11.47 -4.27 -19.70
CA PRO A 148 -10.47 -5.13 -20.32
C PRO A 148 -10.47 -6.59 -19.86
N TRP A 149 -11.06 -6.88 -18.70
CA TRP A 149 -10.99 -8.20 -18.10
C TRP A 149 -12.37 -8.78 -17.75
N TRP A 150 -13.38 -7.95 -17.51
CA TRP A 150 -14.65 -8.40 -16.95
C TRP A 150 -15.34 -9.46 -17.80
N ASP A 151 -15.50 -9.22 -19.10
CA ASP A 151 -16.16 -10.15 -20.02
C ASP A 151 -15.35 -11.44 -20.22
N ARG A 152 -14.10 -11.45 -19.76
CA ARG A 152 -13.14 -12.55 -19.86
C ARG A 152 -12.96 -13.28 -18.53
N VAL A 153 -13.80 -12.99 -17.52
CA VAL A 153 -13.73 -13.67 -16.21
C VAL A 153 -13.85 -15.19 -16.33
N GLY A 154 -14.55 -15.72 -17.35
CA GLY A 154 -14.66 -17.16 -17.57
C GLY A 154 -13.41 -17.83 -18.17
N GLU A 155 -12.45 -17.05 -18.68
CA GLU A 155 -11.25 -17.56 -19.36
C GLU A 155 -10.10 -17.89 -18.39
N GLY A 156 -10.19 -17.43 -17.14
CA GLY A 156 -9.07 -17.43 -16.21
C GLY A 156 -8.94 -18.67 -15.36
N ASP A 157 -7.69 -19.13 -15.15
CA ASP A 157 -7.35 -20.15 -14.15
C ASP A 157 -7.19 -19.50 -12.78
N TRP A 158 -8.30 -19.02 -12.24
CA TRP A 158 -8.32 -18.21 -11.01
C TRP A 158 -7.97 -18.98 -9.74
N GLN A 159 -7.87 -20.31 -9.81
CA GLN A 159 -7.41 -21.13 -8.69
C GLN A 159 -5.90 -20.98 -8.47
N ARG A 160 -5.16 -20.55 -9.49
CA ARG A 160 -3.74 -20.25 -9.38
C ARG A 160 -3.50 -18.86 -8.76
N PRO A 161 -2.75 -18.76 -7.64
CA PRO A 161 -2.51 -17.48 -6.97
C PRO A 161 -1.77 -16.45 -7.84
N ASP A 162 -0.90 -16.92 -8.74
CA ASP A 162 -0.04 -16.11 -9.62
C ASP A 162 -0.67 -15.77 -10.98
N TYR A 163 -1.83 -16.35 -11.29
CA TYR A 163 -2.48 -16.17 -12.58
C TYR A 163 -3.03 -14.75 -12.75
N ALA A 164 -2.79 -14.19 -13.94
CA ALA A 164 -3.39 -12.96 -14.43
C ALA A 164 -3.76 -13.16 -15.89
N LEU A 165 -4.91 -12.61 -16.32
CA LEU A 165 -5.31 -12.57 -17.72
C LEU A 165 -4.26 -11.82 -18.53
N GLY A 166 -3.86 -12.40 -19.67
CA GLY A 166 -3.04 -11.69 -20.65
C GLY A 166 -3.85 -10.59 -21.32
N LEU A 167 -3.31 -9.37 -21.29
CA LEU A 167 -3.81 -8.22 -22.07
C LEU A 167 -2.88 -7.97 -23.25
N ASP A 168 -3.40 -7.31 -24.27
CA ASP A 168 -2.57 -6.74 -25.34
C ASP A 168 -1.70 -5.59 -24.83
N LEU A 169 -0.72 -5.19 -25.64
CA LEU A 169 0.05 -3.97 -25.36
C LEU A 169 -0.89 -2.77 -25.28
N TYR A 170 -0.67 -1.92 -24.28
CA TYR A 170 -1.46 -0.71 -24.13
C TYR A 170 -1.17 0.26 -25.30
N PRO A 171 -2.20 0.87 -25.91
CA PRO A 171 -1.98 1.84 -26.99
C PRO A 171 -1.06 2.99 -26.54
N PRO A 172 -0.16 3.48 -27.42
CA PRO A 172 0.71 4.59 -27.06
C PRO A 172 -0.11 5.85 -26.74
N VAL A 173 0.33 6.60 -25.73
CA VAL A 173 -0.30 7.88 -25.36
C VAL A 173 0.46 9.01 -26.03
N ARG A 174 -0.17 9.63 -27.02
CA ARG A 174 0.39 10.72 -27.81
C ARG A 174 0.53 12.00 -26.99
N LEU A 175 1.70 12.62 -26.99
CA LEU A 175 1.93 13.95 -26.42
C LEU A 175 1.39 15.05 -27.35
N ASP A 176 0.07 15.19 -27.36
CA ASP A 176 -0.63 16.28 -28.05
C ASP A 176 -0.46 17.60 -27.29
N ARG A 177 0.20 18.58 -27.93
CA ARG A 177 0.52 19.87 -27.31
C ARG A 177 -0.72 20.59 -26.80
N ALA A 178 -1.74 20.74 -27.64
CA ALA A 178 -2.96 21.47 -27.29
C ALA A 178 -3.77 20.74 -26.22
N GLY A 179 -3.82 19.41 -26.28
CA GLY A 179 -4.38 18.56 -25.22
C GLY A 179 -3.68 18.76 -23.88
N LEU A 180 -2.34 18.73 -23.86
CA LEU A 180 -1.55 18.89 -22.65
C LEU A 180 -1.66 20.29 -22.05
N GLU A 181 -1.65 21.34 -22.87
CA GLU A 181 -1.89 22.72 -22.43
C GLU A 181 -3.24 22.85 -21.72
N ARG A 182 -4.31 22.26 -22.29
CA ARG A 182 -5.64 22.23 -21.67
C ARG A 182 -5.64 21.46 -20.35
N VAL A 183 -4.99 20.29 -20.30
CA VAL A 183 -4.90 19.48 -19.07
C VAL A 183 -4.15 20.23 -17.97
N ILE A 184 -3.04 20.89 -18.31
CA ILE A 184 -2.23 21.67 -17.38
C ILE A 184 -3.03 22.87 -16.86
N ALA A 185 -3.64 23.66 -17.75
CA ALA A 185 -4.41 24.84 -17.36
C ALA A 185 -5.61 24.48 -16.46
N ALA A 186 -6.42 23.49 -16.87
CA ALA A 186 -7.54 23.00 -16.06
C ALA A 186 -7.08 22.36 -14.74
N GLY A 187 -5.90 21.74 -14.75
CA GLY A 187 -5.25 21.17 -13.57
C GLY A 187 -4.87 22.23 -12.55
N ILE A 188 -4.20 23.30 -12.99
CA ILE A 188 -3.88 24.47 -12.14
C ILE A 188 -5.17 25.05 -11.58
N GLU A 189 -6.18 25.31 -12.41
CA GLU A 189 -7.47 25.83 -11.97
C GLU A 189 -8.13 24.98 -10.90
N SER A 190 -8.19 23.67 -11.12
CA SER A 190 -8.76 22.72 -10.17
C SER A 190 -7.99 22.65 -8.86
N LEU A 191 -6.65 22.77 -8.92
CA LEU A 191 -5.80 22.79 -7.74
C LEU A 191 -6.05 24.05 -6.89
N LEU A 192 -6.09 25.23 -7.53
CA LEU A 192 -6.34 26.51 -6.86
C LEU A 192 -7.75 26.60 -6.29
N ALA A 193 -8.73 25.95 -6.93
CA ALA A 193 -10.09 25.82 -6.39
C ALA A 193 -10.17 24.87 -5.18
N ALA A 194 -9.25 23.91 -5.06
CA ALA A 194 -9.22 22.94 -3.98
C ALA A 194 -8.41 23.40 -2.76
N LEU A 195 -7.37 24.20 -2.97
CA LEU A 195 -6.45 24.66 -1.93
C LEU A 195 -6.20 26.16 -2.05
N ASP A 196 -6.52 26.90 -0.98
CA ASP A 196 -6.11 28.29 -0.85
C ASP A 196 -4.56 28.44 -0.88
N GLN A 197 -4.08 29.65 -1.15
CA GLN A 197 -2.64 29.89 -1.31
C GLN A 197 -1.84 29.51 -0.04
N PRO A 198 -2.28 29.83 1.19
CA PRO A 198 -1.58 29.38 2.40
C PRO A 198 -1.48 27.86 2.53
N ARG A 199 -2.55 27.11 2.21
CA ARG A 199 -2.53 25.64 2.27
C ARG A 199 -1.63 25.04 1.19
N LEU A 200 -1.65 25.60 -0.02
CA LEU A 200 -0.75 25.18 -1.09
C LEU A 200 0.72 25.47 -0.74
N ALA A 201 1.00 26.62 -0.11
CA ALA A 201 2.33 26.95 0.40
C ALA A 201 2.81 25.96 1.45
N ALA A 202 1.93 25.58 2.39
CA ALA A 202 2.25 24.56 3.40
C ALA A 202 2.52 23.18 2.77
N VAL A 203 1.80 22.81 1.72
CA VAL A 203 2.05 21.58 0.96
C VAL A 203 3.47 21.60 0.38
N TYR A 204 3.85 22.68 -0.31
CA TYR A 204 5.18 22.80 -0.88
C TYR A 204 6.28 22.84 0.18
N ALA A 205 6.08 23.59 1.26
CA ALA A 205 7.04 23.65 2.36
C ALA A 205 7.29 22.25 2.97
N GLY A 206 6.22 21.46 3.18
CA GLY A 206 6.34 20.08 3.65
C GLY A 206 7.09 19.17 2.67
N LEU A 207 6.79 19.28 1.38
CA LEU A 207 7.47 18.51 0.33
C LEU A 207 8.96 18.85 0.28
N LEU A 208 9.30 20.14 0.28
CA LEU A 208 10.68 20.63 0.28
C LEU A 208 11.45 20.17 1.54
N ALA A 209 10.81 20.20 2.70
CA ALA A 209 11.36 19.70 3.96
C ALA A 209 11.52 18.17 4.01
N GLY A 210 11.04 17.43 3.00
CA GLY A 210 11.11 15.96 2.97
C GLY A 210 10.13 15.28 3.93
N SER A 211 9.05 15.96 4.32
CA SER A 211 7.98 15.33 5.11
C SER A 211 7.28 14.25 4.30
N ARG A 212 7.07 13.07 4.88
CA ARG A 212 6.44 11.93 4.19
C ARG A 212 5.43 11.22 5.10
N PRO A 213 4.12 11.25 4.77
CA PRO A 213 3.49 12.02 3.71
C PRO A 213 3.22 13.47 4.18
N VAL A 214 3.19 14.39 3.23
CA VAL A 214 2.46 15.65 3.38
C VAL A 214 0.98 15.36 3.22
N LEU A 215 0.16 15.78 4.19
CA LEU A 215 -1.30 15.65 4.17
C LEU A 215 -1.92 17.04 3.96
N PRO A 216 -2.39 17.39 2.75
CA PRO A 216 -2.98 18.69 2.49
C PRO A 216 -4.24 18.90 3.33
N ARG A 217 -4.30 20.02 4.07
CA ARG A 217 -5.47 20.32 4.91
C ARG A 217 -6.64 20.85 4.09
N GLY A 218 -7.85 20.49 4.51
CA GLY A 218 -9.08 21.07 3.98
C GLY A 218 -9.56 20.49 2.64
N LEU A 219 -8.89 19.47 2.09
CA LEU A 219 -9.41 18.74 0.93
C LEU A 219 -10.69 17.98 1.31
N GLN A 220 -11.77 18.22 0.58
CA GLN A 220 -13.07 17.56 0.80
C GLN A 220 -13.34 16.42 -0.19
N ARG A 221 -12.57 16.36 -1.27
CA ARG A 221 -12.72 15.39 -2.36
C ARG A 221 -11.36 15.09 -2.98
N PRO A 222 -11.23 13.98 -3.72
CA PRO A 222 -10.02 13.68 -4.47
C PRO A 222 -9.62 14.85 -5.39
N LEU A 223 -8.32 15.15 -5.42
CA LEU A 223 -7.79 16.06 -6.44
C LEU A 223 -8.00 15.45 -7.83
N PRO A 224 -8.50 16.22 -8.82
CA PRO A 224 -8.55 15.74 -10.19
C PRO A 224 -7.15 15.38 -10.73
N PRO A 225 -7.06 14.49 -11.74
CA PRO A 225 -5.79 14.01 -12.27
C PRO A 225 -4.85 15.14 -12.73
N GLY A 226 -5.39 16.14 -13.43
CA GLY A 226 -4.65 17.33 -13.85
C GLY A 226 -4.16 18.18 -12.68
N ALA A 227 -4.94 18.29 -11.59
CA ALA A 227 -4.54 19.02 -10.39
C ALA A 227 -3.40 18.30 -9.64
N LEU A 228 -3.43 16.97 -9.61
CA LEU A 228 -2.33 16.17 -9.06
C LEU A 228 -1.05 16.35 -9.89
N ALA A 229 -1.13 16.37 -11.21
CA ALA A 229 0.01 16.67 -12.08
C ALA A 229 0.53 18.11 -11.89
N ALA A 230 -0.39 19.09 -11.76
CA ALA A 230 -0.06 20.50 -11.61
C ALA A 230 0.79 20.79 -10.36
N LEU A 231 0.64 19.99 -9.29
CA LEU A 231 1.50 20.09 -8.10
C LEU A 231 2.99 19.95 -8.41
N LEU A 232 3.37 19.24 -9.48
CA LEU A 232 4.76 19.05 -9.86
C LEU A 232 5.37 20.26 -10.59
N LEU A 233 4.55 21.10 -11.24
CA LEU A 233 5.01 22.13 -12.18
C LEU A 233 6.01 23.13 -11.58
N PRO A 234 5.80 23.68 -10.37
CA PRO A 234 6.70 24.68 -9.80
C PRO A 234 8.03 24.09 -9.32
N LEU A 235 8.10 22.77 -9.12
CA LEU A 235 9.29 22.10 -8.65
C LEU A 235 10.36 22.07 -9.73
N SER A 236 11.64 22.09 -9.34
CA SER A 236 12.72 21.78 -10.28
C SER A 236 12.55 20.36 -10.86
N PRO A 237 13.12 20.06 -12.05
CA PRO A 237 13.06 18.72 -12.64
C PRO A 237 13.49 17.61 -11.66
N ALA A 238 14.63 17.79 -10.99
CA ALA A 238 15.15 16.82 -10.03
C ALA A 238 14.25 16.62 -8.80
N GLN A 239 13.51 17.65 -8.38
CA GLN A 239 12.54 17.51 -7.30
C GLN A 239 11.29 16.76 -7.77
N ALA A 240 10.71 17.15 -8.92
CA ALA A 240 9.53 16.51 -9.48
C ALA A 240 9.74 15.01 -9.76
N GLU A 241 10.92 14.63 -10.27
CA GLU A 241 11.31 13.24 -10.54
C GLU A 241 11.28 12.32 -9.32
N ARG A 242 11.32 12.89 -8.10
CA ARG A 242 11.39 12.12 -6.84
C ARG A 242 10.09 12.13 -6.04
N ARG A 243 8.98 12.69 -6.55
CA ARG A 243 7.73 12.81 -5.78
C ARG A 243 6.69 11.78 -6.15
N SER A 244 6.36 10.94 -5.18
CA SER A 244 5.17 10.09 -5.20
C SER A 244 3.98 10.85 -4.63
N LEU A 245 2.94 11.05 -5.42
CA LEU A 245 1.75 11.82 -5.05
C LEU A 245 0.50 10.96 -5.14
N CYS A 246 -0.36 11.02 -4.14
CA CYS A 246 -1.67 10.39 -4.17
C CYS A 246 -2.76 11.44 -3.97
N ALA A 247 -3.70 11.55 -4.92
CA ALA A 247 -4.76 12.56 -4.89
C ALA A 247 -5.75 12.36 -3.73
N TRP A 248 -5.95 11.11 -3.30
CA TRP A 248 -6.85 10.75 -2.21
C TRP A 248 -6.58 9.35 -1.70
N VAL A 249 -6.58 9.16 -0.39
CA VAL A 249 -6.45 7.84 0.22
C VAL A 249 -7.82 7.16 0.25
N PRO A 250 -8.03 6.03 -0.43
CA PRO A 250 -9.29 5.30 -0.44
C PRO A 250 -9.44 4.46 0.85
N ALA A 251 -9.31 5.08 2.01
CA ALA A 251 -9.41 4.41 3.30
C ALA A 251 -10.31 5.15 4.30
N THR A 252 -10.97 4.41 5.18
CA THR A 252 -11.73 4.95 6.32
C THR A 252 -10.79 5.41 7.42
N LEU A 253 -9.75 4.63 7.72
CA LEU A 253 -8.73 4.97 8.69
C LEU A 253 -7.41 5.29 7.98
N ILE A 254 -6.88 6.47 8.25
CA ILE A 254 -5.63 6.95 7.68
C ILE A 254 -4.49 6.66 8.63
N ASP A 255 -3.48 5.95 8.13
CA ASP A 255 -2.22 5.74 8.82
C ASP A 255 -1.11 6.51 8.09
N PRO A 256 -0.72 7.71 8.56
CA PRO A 256 0.32 8.50 7.93
C PRO A 256 1.65 7.75 7.80
N ARG A 257 1.95 6.81 8.70
CA ARG A 257 3.25 6.09 8.67
C ARG A 257 3.28 5.04 7.58
N ASP A 258 2.18 4.31 7.42
CA ASP A 258 2.04 3.38 6.30
C ASP A 258 2.12 4.11 4.97
N LEU A 259 1.41 5.25 4.86
CA LEU A 259 1.46 6.10 3.67
C LEU A 259 2.87 6.64 3.39
N GLY A 260 3.59 7.09 4.42
CA GLY A 260 4.93 7.69 4.28
C GLY A 260 6.01 6.74 3.76
N ARG A 261 5.75 5.43 3.76
CA ARG A 261 6.61 4.42 3.10
C ARG A 261 6.60 4.55 1.59
N ASN A 262 5.47 4.95 1.02
CA ASN A 262 5.23 4.93 -0.43
C ASN A 262 4.99 6.33 -1.03
N TRP A 263 4.49 7.28 -0.24
CA TRP A 263 3.95 8.55 -0.71
C TRP A 263 4.60 9.76 -0.04
N ASP A 264 4.99 10.74 -0.84
CA ASP A 264 5.43 12.07 -0.38
C ASP A 264 4.24 12.98 -0.09
N LEU A 265 3.13 12.78 -0.79
CA LEU A 265 1.87 13.48 -0.57
C LEU A 265 0.70 12.51 -0.64
N ALA A 266 -0.24 12.64 0.28
CA ALA A 266 -1.48 11.87 0.27
C ALA A 266 -2.66 12.76 0.64
N GLY A 267 -3.62 12.92 -0.28
CA GLY A 267 -4.87 13.62 -0.02
C GLY A 267 -5.78 12.84 0.93
N THR A 268 -6.40 13.52 1.88
CA THR A 268 -7.36 12.92 2.81
C THR A 268 -8.29 14.00 3.38
N GLN A 269 -9.46 13.59 3.87
CA GLN A 269 -10.36 14.46 4.62
C GLN A 269 -9.80 14.77 6.03
N ASP A 270 -9.12 13.79 6.63
CA ASP A 270 -8.62 13.86 8.00
C ASP A 270 -7.12 14.17 8.02
N ALA A 271 -6.78 15.43 7.74
CA ALA A 271 -5.40 15.92 7.82
C ALA A 271 -5.13 16.47 9.23
N GLY A 272 -4.33 15.75 10.01
CA GLY A 272 -3.79 16.25 11.28
C GLY A 272 -2.73 17.34 11.10
N PRO A 273 -2.28 18.00 12.19
CA PRO A 273 -1.18 18.93 12.10
C PRO A 273 0.12 18.19 11.74
N GLY A 274 0.70 18.54 10.59
CA GLY A 274 2.07 18.16 10.24
C GLY A 274 3.11 18.98 11.04
N PRO A 275 4.37 18.51 11.08
CA PRO A 275 5.46 19.27 11.69
C PRO A 275 5.65 20.62 10.97
N ASP A 276 6.00 21.66 11.72
CA ASP A 276 6.31 22.96 11.14
C ASP A 276 7.63 22.90 10.36
N PRO A 277 7.63 23.18 9.05
CA PRO A 277 8.86 23.22 8.27
C PRO A 277 9.78 24.34 8.74
N ALA A 278 11.09 24.19 8.55
CA ALA A 278 12.04 25.28 8.77
C ALA A 278 11.66 26.55 7.96
N PRO A 279 11.96 27.77 8.45
CA PRO A 279 11.56 29.02 7.79
C PRO A 279 11.93 29.11 6.31
N GLU A 280 13.11 28.60 5.94
CA GLU A 280 13.57 28.55 4.54
C GLU A 280 12.63 27.72 3.62
N HIS A 281 12.08 26.62 4.13
CA HIS A 281 11.11 25.81 3.37
C HIS A 281 9.75 26.49 3.32
N GLN A 282 9.39 27.27 4.35
CA GLN A 282 8.16 28.06 4.35
C GLN A 282 8.20 29.18 3.31
N GLU A 283 9.32 29.92 3.24
CA GLU A 283 9.54 30.98 2.26
C GLU A 283 9.52 30.44 0.83
N LEU A 284 10.28 29.36 0.57
CA LEU A 284 10.25 28.71 -0.74
C LEU A 284 8.88 28.12 -1.08
N GLY A 285 8.21 27.49 -0.12
CA GLY A 285 6.85 26.96 -0.30
C GLY A 285 5.85 28.06 -0.67
N ALA A 286 5.95 29.23 -0.01
CA ALA A 286 5.13 30.40 -0.33
C ALA A 286 5.42 30.94 -1.74
N LEU A 287 6.68 30.97 -2.16
CA LEU A 287 7.07 31.37 -3.52
C LEU A 287 6.49 30.43 -4.58
N LEU A 288 6.60 29.10 -4.38
CA LEU A 288 6.05 28.11 -5.31
C LEU A 288 4.52 28.20 -5.42
N ALA A 289 3.82 28.39 -4.30
CA ALA A 289 2.39 28.59 -4.30
C ALA A 289 1.99 29.92 -4.98
N ALA A 290 2.71 31.01 -4.71
CA ALA A 290 2.47 32.31 -5.33
C ALA A 290 2.64 32.24 -6.85
N ALA A 291 3.65 31.53 -7.36
CA ALA A 291 3.84 31.32 -8.79
C ALA A 291 2.63 30.64 -9.44
N LEU A 292 2.09 29.57 -8.83
CA LEU A 292 0.88 28.92 -9.34
C LEU A 292 -0.35 29.80 -9.30
N TYR A 293 -0.56 30.54 -8.20
CA TYR A 293 -1.68 31.47 -8.04
C TYR A 293 -1.65 32.59 -9.09
N ALA A 294 -0.47 33.13 -9.36
CA ALA A 294 -0.25 34.12 -10.42
C ALA A 294 -0.22 33.52 -11.82
N ARG A 295 -0.18 32.18 -11.94
CA ARG A 295 0.06 31.43 -13.18
C ARG A 295 1.33 31.88 -13.92
N ASP A 296 2.33 32.34 -13.17
CA ASP A 296 3.55 32.92 -13.71
C ASP A 296 4.80 32.15 -13.23
N PRO A 297 5.36 31.25 -14.07
CA PRO A 297 6.61 30.57 -13.75
C PRO A 297 7.81 31.53 -13.68
N GLY A 298 7.71 32.73 -14.26
CA GLY A 298 8.76 33.76 -14.22
C GLY A 298 9.11 34.20 -12.80
N LEU A 299 8.14 34.15 -11.86
CA LEU A 299 8.35 34.43 -10.44
C LEU A 299 9.40 33.51 -9.79
N LEU A 300 9.61 32.32 -10.34
CA LEU A 300 10.62 31.37 -9.87
C LEU A 300 12.03 31.65 -10.40
N THR A 301 12.13 32.41 -11.51
CA THR A 301 13.39 32.76 -12.17
C THR A 301 13.96 34.12 -11.74
N ALA A 302 13.09 35.05 -11.34
CA ALA A 302 13.47 36.41 -10.94
C ALA A 302 14.32 36.46 -9.66
N GLN A 303 14.35 35.39 -8.86
CA GLN A 303 15.21 35.26 -7.67
C GLN A 303 16.59 34.66 -7.99
N GLY A 304 17.25 35.16 -9.05
CA GLY A 304 18.56 34.68 -9.53
C GLY A 304 19.68 34.52 -8.47
N PRO A 305 20.85 33.96 -8.85
CA PRO A 305 21.72 33.05 -8.07
C PRO A 305 22.39 33.57 -6.78
N GLY A 306 22.04 34.75 -6.29
CA GLY A 306 22.68 35.42 -5.14
C GLY A 306 22.08 35.10 -3.77
N ALA A 307 20.93 34.44 -3.68
CA ALA A 307 20.28 34.14 -2.39
C ALA A 307 20.40 32.65 -2.04
N ARG A 308 21.52 32.29 -1.39
CA ARG A 308 21.73 31.01 -0.68
C ARG A 308 21.55 29.76 -1.55
N ALA A 309 22.55 29.49 -2.38
CA ALA A 309 22.92 28.10 -2.65
C ALA A 309 23.34 27.45 -1.32
N SER A 310 22.38 26.95 -0.55
CA SER A 310 22.59 25.80 0.31
C SER A 310 23.09 24.71 -0.61
N ARG A 311 24.42 24.53 -0.66
CA ARG A 311 25.05 23.40 -1.36
C ARG A 311 24.22 22.16 -1.02
N PRO A 312 23.72 21.41 -2.00
CA PRO A 312 23.30 20.05 -1.72
C PRO A 312 24.55 19.37 -1.18
N ARG A 313 24.58 19.10 0.13
CA ARG A 313 25.59 18.23 0.73
C ARG A 313 25.52 16.96 -0.12
N ALA A 314 26.61 16.63 -0.82
CA ALA A 314 26.70 15.45 -1.64
C ALA A 314 26.08 14.30 -0.86
N GLY A 315 24.98 13.77 -1.40
CA GLY A 315 24.20 12.74 -0.77
C GLY A 315 25.08 11.53 -0.56
N GLY A 316 25.60 11.38 0.67
CA GLY A 316 25.48 10.08 1.28
C GLY A 316 24.01 9.72 1.12
N THR A 317 23.73 8.60 0.44
CA THR A 317 22.47 7.88 0.59
C THR A 317 22.07 8.06 2.04
N PRO A 318 20.94 8.74 2.36
CA PRO A 318 20.55 8.80 3.76
C PRO A 318 20.49 7.35 4.18
N ALA A 319 21.40 6.97 5.08
CA ALA A 319 21.21 5.74 5.83
C ALA A 319 19.76 5.82 6.26
N LEU A 320 18.96 4.85 5.84
CA LEU A 320 17.57 4.71 6.29
C LEU A 320 17.60 5.11 7.76
N PRO A 321 16.90 6.19 8.18
CA PRO A 321 16.91 6.54 9.58
C PRO A 321 16.51 5.27 10.31
N GLU A 322 17.40 4.77 11.17
CA GLU A 322 17.04 3.73 12.13
C GLU A 322 15.69 4.15 12.70
N ALA A 323 14.66 3.35 12.43
CA ALA A 323 13.27 3.77 12.47
C ALA A 323 13.01 4.61 13.74
N PRO A 324 12.79 5.94 13.62
CA PRO A 324 12.57 6.76 14.79
C PRO A 324 11.26 6.31 15.43
N GLY A 325 11.33 6.00 16.73
CA GLY A 325 10.25 5.76 17.69
C GLY A 325 8.82 5.65 17.15
N LEU A 326 8.20 4.50 17.40
CA LEU A 326 6.79 4.24 17.14
C LEU A 326 5.83 5.20 17.91
N HIS A 327 5.50 6.39 17.40
CA HIS A 327 4.26 7.11 17.74
C HIS A 327 3.03 6.21 17.51
N PRO A 328 2.06 6.21 18.42
CA PRO A 328 1.09 5.13 18.52
C PRO A 328 0.13 5.16 17.33
N HIS A 329 0.05 4.03 16.60
CA HIS A 329 -1.17 3.68 15.87
C HIS A 329 -2.38 3.83 16.80
N PRO A 330 -3.62 4.04 16.31
CA PRO A 330 -4.78 3.86 17.17
C PRO A 330 -4.70 2.45 17.78
N ARG A 331 -4.51 2.43 19.10
CA ARG A 331 -4.14 1.25 19.87
C ARG A 331 -5.26 0.95 20.86
N LEU A 332 -5.42 -0.33 21.16
CA LEU A 332 -6.28 -0.76 22.26
C LEU A 332 -5.65 -0.48 23.62
N HIS A 333 -4.34 -0.20 23.65
CA HIS A 333 -3.54 -0.10 24.85
C HIS A 333 -3.57 -1.40 25.63
N LEU A 334 -3.33 -2.52 24.93
CA LEU A 334 -3.13 -3.81 25.58
C LEU A 334 -1.93 -3.75 26.53
N GLU A 335 -1.97 -4.58 27.57
CA GLU A 335 -0.83 -4.70 28.47
C GLU A 335 0.39 -5.22 27.69
N PRO A 336 1.51 -4.46 27.70
CA PRO A 336 2.70 -4.83 26.98
C PRO A 336 3.31 -6.10 27.56
N THR A 337 3.83 -6.96 26.68
CA THR A 337 4.69 -8.08 27.10
C THR A 337 6.09 -7.62 27.43
N ALA A 338 6.77 -8.38 28.29
CA ALA A 338 8.21 -8.30 28.43
C ALA A 338 8.87 -8.40 27.04
N PRO A 339 9.86 -7.55 26.72
CA PRO A 339 10.35 -7.33 25.34
C PRO A 339 11.17 -8.49 24.73
N GLU A 340 11.23 -9.64 25.39
CA GLU A 340 12.27 -10.64 25.12
C GLU A 340 11.97 -11.57 23.94
N ARG A 341 10.71 -11.65 23.46
CA ARG A 341 10.32 -12.58 22.38
C ARG A 341 9.82 -11.83 21.13
N PRO A 342 10.57 -11.83 20.02
CA PRO A 342 10.19 -11.11 18.79
C PRO A 342 8.81 -11.47 18.24
N ALA A 343 8.47 -12.76 18.17
CA ALA A 343 7.17 -13.21 17.69
C ALA A 343 6.01 -12.74 18.58
N LEU A 344 6.18 -12.79 19.90
CA LEU A 344 5.16 -12.31 20.84
C LEU A 344 4.99 -10.79 20.77
N ARG A 345 6.09 -10.03 20.56
CA ARG A 345 6.04 -8.60 20.28
C ARG A 345 5.27 -8.31 19.00
N TYR A 346 5.48 -9.07 17.94
CA TYR A 346 4.72 -8.92 16.71
C TYR A 346 3.24 -9.23 16.91
N LEU A 347 2.90 -10.32 17.63
CA LEU A 347 1.52 -10.66 17.96
C LEU A 347 0.87 -9.59 18.85
N HIS A 348 1.61 -8.98 19.77
CA HIS A 348 1.16 -7.82 20.53
C HIS A 348 0.87 -6.63 19.61
N GLU A 349 1.81 -6.25 18.73
CA GLU A 349 1.60 -5.17 17.77
C GLU A 349 0.38 -5.43 16.87
N PHE A 350 0.21 -6.68 16.43
CA PHE A 350 -0.93 -7.12 15.65
C PHE A 350 -2.22 -6.96 16.46
N ALA A 351 -2.29 -7.49 17.68
CA ALA A 351 -3.46 -7.42 18.55
C ALA A 351 -3.81 -5.97 18.92
N ASP A 352 -2.82 -5.18 19.33
CA ASP A 352 -2.97 -3.82 19.85
C ASP A 352 -3.35 -2.82 18.74
N SER A 353 -2.88 -3.02 17.50
CA SER A 353 -3.17 -2.12 16.38
C SER A 353 -4.59 -2.30 15.82
N ILE A 354 -5.42 -1.26 15.90
CA ILE A 354 -6.80 -1.31 15.39
C ILE A 354 -6.84 -1.51 13.87
N ASN A 355 -5.79 -1.09 13.15
CA ASN A 355 -5.75 -1.09 11.68
C ASN A 355 -5.23 -2.41 11.08
N LEU A 356 -4.49 -3.21 11.83
CA LEU A 356 -3.98 -4.48 11.33
C LEU A 356 -5.10 -5.52 11.32
N ARG A 357 -5.50 -5.94 10.11
CA ARG A 357 -6.56 -6.94 9.90
C ARG A 357 -6.03 -8.36 9.71
N ARG A 358 -4.80 -8.49 9.23
CA ARG A 358 -4.21 -9.77 8.84
C ARG A 358 -2.83 -9.98 9.42
N LEU A 359 -2.59 -11.21 9.84
CA LEU A 359 -1.28 -11.70 10.25
C LEU A 359 -0.38 -11.79 9.01
N ASP A 360 0.76 -11.14 9.07
CA ASP A 360 1.83 -11.24 8.08
C ASP A 360 2.67 -12.46 8.45
N LEU A 361 2.40 -13.58 7.77
CA LEU A 361 3.08 -14.84 8.02
C LEU A 361 4.58 -14.78 7.70
N ALA A 362 5.01 -13.93 6.76
CA ALA A 362 6.42 -13.76 6.44
C ALA A 362 7.15 -13.02 7.56
N ARG A 363 6.52 -11.96 8.11
CA ARG A 363 7.04 -11.28 9.30
C ARG A 363 7.06 -12.21 10.51
N LEU A 364 5.96 -12.93 10.77
CA LEU A 364 5.92 -13.92 11.84
C LEU A 364 7.01 -14.98 11.67
N ALA A 365 7.27 -15.43 10.44
CA ALA A 365 8.32 -16.40 10.15
C ALA A 365 9.72 -15.86 10.48
N ALA A 366 10.01 -14.64 10.06
CA ALA A 366 11.28 -13.97 10.40
C ALA A 366 11.44 -13.82 11.92
N ASP A 367 10.35 -13.43 12.61
CA ASP A 367 10.34 -13.28 14.06
C ASP A 367 10.41 -14.62 14.80
N LEU A 368 9.92 -15.73 14.24
CA LEU A 368 10.01 -17.10 14.77
C LEU A 368 11.39 -17.73 14.53
N ALA A 369 12.10 -17.33 13.48
CA ALA A 369 13.43 -17.84 13.15
C ALA A 369 14.54 -17.21 14.02
N ALA A 370 14.26 -16.14 14.78
CA ALA A 370 15.27 -15.49 15.60
C ALA A 370 15.74 -16.40 16.75
N PRO A 371 17.04 -16.39 17.13
CA PRO A 371 17.60 -17.30 18.16
C PRO A 371 16.94 -17.22 19.55
N ALA A 372 16.20 -16.15 19.84
CA ALA A 372 15.46 -15.93 21.08
C ALA A 372 13.92 -16.00 20.89
N ALA A 373 13.45 -16.33 19.69
CA ALA A 373 12.04 -16.42 19.36
C ALA A 373 11.36 -17.66 19.94
N TRP A 374 12.16 -18.71 20.07
CA TRP A 374 11.77 -20.01 20.54
C TRP A 374 12.61 -20.28 21.81
N PRO A 375 11.98 -20.19 22.97
CA PRO A 375 11.50 -21.47 23.43
C PRO A 375 9.98 -21.49 23.58
N PRO A 376 9.41 -22.70 23.53
CA PRO A 376 8.05 -22.94 23.96
C PRO A 376 7.75 -22.35 25.34
N MET A 377 6.45 -22.14 25.61
CA MET A 377 5.93 -22.08 26.98
C MET A 377 6.62 -23.19 27.81
N ALA A 378 7.14 -22.86 29.00
CA ALA A 378 7.82 -23.89 29.79
C ALA A 378 6.83 -25.04 30.06
N PRO A 379 7.27 -26.31 30.12
CA PRO A 379 6.36 -27.46 30.28
C PRO A 379 5.38 -27.38 31.47
N ASN A 380 5.64 -26.50 32.45
CA ASN A 380 4.83 -26.28 33.64
C ASN A 380 4.20 -24.88 33.71
N GLU A 381 4.29 -24.10 32.63
CA GLU A 381 3.70 -22.77 32.57
C GLU A 381 2.21 -22.89 32.24
N ASP A 382 1.37 -22.27 33.07
CA ASP A 382 -0.09 -22.28 32.89
C ASP A 382 -0.46 -21.42 31.66
N PRO A 383 -1.06 -22.00 30.60
CA PRO A 383 -1.45 -21.24 29.43
C PRO A 383 -2.44 -20.12 29.76
N ALA A 384 -3.29 -20.26 30.79
CA ALA A 384 -4.26 -19.23 31.16
C ALA A 384 -3.59 -17.90 31.60
N GLY A 385 -2.37 -17.98 32.15
CA GLY A 385 -1.56 -16.83 32.51
C GLY A 385 -0.88 -16.14 31.32
N HIS A 386 -0.89 -16.74 30.13
CA HIS A 386 -0.15 -16.23 28.99
C HIS A 386 -0.79 -14.94 28.41
N PRO A 387 0.00 -13.88 28.13
CA PRO A 387 -0.50 -12.59 27.64
C PRO A 387 -1.40 -12.68 26.41
N LEU A 388 -1.06 -13.57 25.47
CA LEU A 388 -1.84 -13.78 24.25
C LEU A 388 -3.29 -14.24 24.52
N ILE A 389 -3.51 -15.09 25.53
CA ILE A 389 -4.86 -15.52 25.94
C ILE A 389 -5.65 -14.32 26.46
N ARG A 390 -5.02 -13.51 27.31
CA ARG A 390 -5.62 -12.29 27.86
C ARG A 390 -5.95 -11.27 26.78
N TRP A 391 -5.07 -11.06 25.80
CA TRP A 391 -5.33 -10.15 24.68
C TRP A 391 -6.53 -10.62 23.86
N ILE A 392 -6.63 -11.91 23.55
CA ILE A 392 -7.77 -12.47 22.81
C ILE A 392 -9.07 -12.19 23.57
N ALA A 393 -9.12 -12.43 24.88
CA ALA A 393 -10.29 -12.12 25.71
C ALA A 393 -10.65 -10.62 25.67
N VAL A 394 -9.67 -9.73 25.83
CA VAL A 394 -9.87 -8.27 25.75
C VAL A 394 -10.42 -7.86 24.39
N LEU A 395 -9.90 -8.41 23.28
CA LEU A 395 -10.38 -8.08 21.94
C LEU A 395 -11.81 -8.57 21.69
N GLN A 396 -12.20 -9.70 22.27
CA GLN A 396 -13.57 -10.23 22.20
C GLN A 396 -14.56 -9.31 22.94
N GLU A 397 -14.17 -8.81 24.10
CA GLU A 397 -15.00 -7.90 24.90
C GLU A 397 -15.02 -6.46 24.35
N ARG A 398 -13.91 -6.00 23.79
CA ARG A 398 -13.67 -4.61 23.41
C ARG A 398 -13.38 -4.45 21.93
N ARG A 399 -14.44 -4.43 21.12
CA ARG A 399 -14.36 -3.99 19.72
C ARG A 399 -14.31 -2.45 19.65
N PRO A 400 -13.31 -1.85 18.99
CA PRO A 400 -13.26 -0.40 18.78
C PRO A 400 -14.49 0.15 18.04
N ALA A 401 -14.89 1.38 18.40
CA ALA A 401 -15.89 2.11 17.63
C ALA A 401 -15.37 2.36 16.20
N GLY A 402 -16.11 1.90 15.19
CA GLY A 402 -15.74 2.00 13.78
C GLY A 402 -14.95 0.81 13.22
N ALA A 403 -14.58 -0.19 14.04
CA ALA A 403 -14.09 -1.46 13.49
C ALA A 403 -15.26 -2.28 12.95
N ASP A 404 -15.15 -2.76 11.70
CA ASP A 404 -16.11 -3.70 11.12
C ASP A 404 -16.18 -4.99 11.95
N ALA A 405 -17.39 -5.50 12.15
CA ALA A 405 -17.63 -6.64 13.03
C ALA A 405 -16.96 -7.91 12.51
N ALA A 406 -17.05 -8.16 11.21
CA ALA A 406 -16.53 -9.37 10.59
C ALA A 406 -15.01 -9.32 10.51
N ASP A 407 -14.43 -8.18 10.12
CA ASP A 407 -12.98 -8.01 10.07
C ASP A 407 -12.35 -8.09 11.47
N TRP A 408 -13.06 -7.61 12.50
CA TRP A 408 -12.60 -7.74 13.89
C TRP A 408 -12.64 -9.19 14.37
N ALA A 409 -13.72 -9.93 14.08
CA ALA A 409 -13.82 -11.35 14.39
C ALA A 409 -12.71 -12.15 13.67
N PHE A 410 -12.47 -11.85 12.39
CA PHE A 410 -11.41 -12.46 11.59
C PHE A 410 -10.00 -12.22 12.19
N LYS A 411 -9.76 -11.03 12.75
CA LYS A 411 -8.53 -10.72 13.48
C LYS A 411 -8.38 -11.56 14.75
N ILE A 412 -9.44 -11.69 15.54
CA ILE A 412 -9.46 -12.51 16.76
C ILE A 412 -9.17 -13.97 16.41
N ASP A 413 -9.76 -14.48 15.33
CA ASP A 413 -9.55 -15.85 14.87
C ASP A 413 -8.10 -16.14 14.45
N GLN A 414 -7.42 -15.17 13.82
CA GLN A 414 -5.99 -15.31 13.53
C GLN A 414 -5.13 -15.33 14.80
N LEU A 415 -5.51 -14.57 15.84
CA LEU A 415 -4.86 -14.63 17.14
C LEU A 415 -5.12 -15.96 17.86
N ARG A 416 -6.34 -16.53 17.74
CA ARG A 416 -6.65 -17.88 18.25
C ARG A 416 -5.77 -18.92 17.58
N ALA A 417 -5.66 -18.90 16.25
CA ALA A 417 -4.79 -19.79 15.49
C ALA A 417 -3.30 -19.62 15.89
N ALA A 418 -2.86 -18.37 16.10
CA ALA A 418 -1.51 -18.11 16.62
C ALA A 418 -1.32 -18.68 18.04
N ALA A 419 -2.29 -18.51 18.94
CA ALA A 419 -2.24 -19.04 20.31
C ALA A 419 -2.16 -20.56 20.34
N LEU A 420 -2.98 -21.23 19.52
CA LEU A 420 -2.92 -22.69 19.37
C LEU A 420 -1.53 -23.14 18.91
N PHE A 421 -0.87 -22.41 18.02
CA PHE A 421 0.46 -22.78 17.56
C PHE A 421 1.58 -22.47 18.58
N VAL A 422 1.58 -21.27 19.18
CA VAL A 422 2.69 -20.80 20.04
C VAL A 422 2.57 -21.26 21.49
N LEU A 423 1.40 -21.76 21.91
CA LEU A 423 1.12 -22.26 23.27
C LEU A 423 0.56 -23.69 23.22
N PRO A 424 1.30 -24.70 22.72
CA PRO A 424 0.79 -26.05 22.69
C PRO A 424 0.75 -26.62 24.10
N HIS A 425 -0.47 -26.70 24.61
CA HIS A 425 -0.86 -27.28 25.87
C HIS A 425 -2.23 -27.93 25.68
N PRO A 426 -2.59 -28.99 26.41
CA PRO A 426 -3.90 -29.63 26.28
C PRO A 426 -5.07 -28.64 26.47
N ASP A 427 -4.91 -27.71 27.42
CA ASP A 427 -5.97 -26.77 27.82
C ASP A 427 -6.08 -25.53 26.91
N THR A 428 -5.08 -25.23 26.07
CA THR A 428 -5.08 -24.02 25.23
C THR A 428 -6.31 -23.95 24.33
N LEU A 429 -6.75 -25.10 23.81
CA LEU A 429 -7.94 -25.17 22.96
C LEU A 429 -9.21 -24.76 23.71
N ASP A 430 -9.34 -25.15 24.97
CA ASP A 430 -10.51 -24.80 25.78
C ASP A 430 -10.48 -23.33 26.21
N LEU A 431 -9.28 -22.75 26.34
CA LEU A 431 -9.09 -21.33 26.69
C LEU A 431 -9.42 -20.37 25.53
N VAL A 432 -8.97 -20.67 24.30
CA VAL A 432 -9.14 -19.74 23.16
C VAL A 432 -10.25 -20.15 22.19
N GLY A 433 -10.65 -21.41 22.20
CA GLY A 433 -11.55 -22.01 21.21
C GLY A 433 -10.89 -22.22 19.85
N LEU A 434 -11.62 -22.87 18.94
CA LEU A 434 -11.26 -22.88 17.52
C LEU A 434 -11.57 -21.51 16.89
N PRO A 435 -10.86 -21.13 15.81
CA PRO A 435 -11.34 -20.05 14.95
C PRO A 435 -12.80 -20.28 14.55
N GLN A 436 -13.62 -19.23 14.53
CA GLN A 436 -15.03 -19.32 14.16
C GLN A 436 -15.24 -19.13 12.66
N ASP A 437 -14.42 -18.29 12.04
CA ASP A 437 -14.36 -18.12 10.59
C ASP A 437 -13.61 -19.28 9.94
N GLN A 438 -14.31 -20.05 9.11
CA GLN A 438 -13.74 -21.20 8.40
C GLN A 438 -12.55 -20.84 7.50
N ARG A 439 -12.39 -19.56 7.12
CA ARG A 439 -11.25 -19.07 6.33
C ARG A 439 -9.96 -19.00 7.13
N VAL A 440 -10.01 -19.09 8.46
CA VAL A 440 -8.84 -19.11 9.34
C VAL A 440 -8.61 -20.54 9.83
N PRO A 441 -7.70 -21.31 9.21
CA PRO A 441 -7.39 -22.64 9.73
C PRO A 441 -6.76 -22.54 11.12
N ALA A 442 -7.05 -23.51 11.98
CA ALA A 442 -6.55 -23.52 13.36
C ALA A 442 -5.02 -23.60 13.43
N LEU A 443 -4.39 -24.17 12.40
CA LEU A 443 -2.95 -24.29 12.25
C LEU A 443 -2.32 -23.20 11.36
N LEU A 444 -3.02 -22.09 11.08
CA LEU A 444 -2.54 -21.02 10.18
C LEU A 444 -1.09 -20.59 10.48
N ALA A 445 -0.79 -20.34 11.76
CA ALA A 445 0.52 -19.86 12.20
C ALA A 445 1.65 -20.90 12.04
N ALA A 446 1.32 -22.19 11.90
CA ALA A 446 2.32 -23.22 11.63
C ALA A 446 3.05 -22.97 10.31
N LEU A 447 2.37 -22.41 9.31
CA LEU A 447 2.96 -22.08 8.00
C LEU A 447 4.09 -21.05 8.08
N ALA A 448 4.18 -20.29 9.17
CA ALA A 448 5.27 -19.35 9.40
C ALA A 448 6.53 -20.01 9.99
N ALA A 449 6.45 -21.26 10.47
CA ALA A 449 7.57 -21.95 11.10
C ALA A 449 8.19 -23.00 10.20
N ASP A 450 9.49 -23.27 10.39
CA ASP A 450 10.12 -24.47 9.84
C ASP A 450 9.62 -25.71 10.61
N PRO A 451 8.98 -26.69 9.95
CA PRO A 451 8.56 -27.94 10.59
C PRO A 451 9.64 -28.60 11.45
N ALA A 452 10.91 -28.54 11.02
CA ALA A 452 12.03 -29.15 11.75
C ALA A 452 12.37 -28.39 13.03
N ALA A 453 12.31 -27.06 13.02
CA ALA A 453 12.59 -26.22 14.18
C ALA A 453 11.51 -26.32 15.26
N VAL A 454 10.25 -26.58 14.87
CA VAL A 454 9.15 -26.82 15.83
C VAL A 454 9.39 -28.10 16.63
N GLY A 455 10.03 -29.12 16.04
CA GLY A 455 10.34 -30.40 16.69
C GLY A 455 9.10 -31.05 17.29
N GLY A 456 9.23 -31.70 18.45
CA GLY A 456 8.11 -32.32 19.16
C GLY A 456 7.15 -31.35 19.84
N HIS A 457 7.31 -30.03 19.70
CA HIS A 457 6.63 -29.06 20.57
C HIS A 457 5.10 -29.09 20.44
N LEU A 458 4.57 -29.10 19.21
CA LEU A 458 3.13 -29.20 18.98
C LEU A 458 2.50 -30.48 19.55
N ALA A 459 3.29 -31.54 19.78
CA ALA A 459 2.80 -32.77 20.40
C ALA A 459 2.34 -32.56 21.86
N ALA A 460 2.76 -31.46 22.51
CA ALA A 460 2.35 -31.10 23.87
C ALA A 460 0.84 -30.86 24.01
N HIS A 461 0.12 -30.55 22.91
CA HIS A 461 -1.34 -30.54 22.91
C HIS A 461 -1.98 -31.91 23.18
N GLY A 462 -1.27 -32.99 22.89
CA GLY A 462 -1.83 -34.34 22.82
C GLY A 462 -2.57 -34.63 21.51
N ALA A 463 -2.67 -35.91 21.19
CA ALA A 463 -3.27 -36.38 19.93
C ALA A 463 -4.75 -35.94 19.74
N PRO A 464 -5.64 -35.96 20.77
CA PRO A 464 -7.03 -35.56 20.59
C PRO A 464 -7.20 -34.10 20.18
N VAL A 465 -6.43 -33.19 20.77
CA VAL A 465 -6.46 -31.75 20.44
C VAL A 465 -5.92 -31.53 19.04
N LEU A 466 -4.75 -32.09 18.71
CA LEU A 466 -4.17 -31.97 17.36
C LEU A 466 -5.09 -32.49 16.26
N ARG A 467 -5.80 -33.59 16.51
CA ARG A 467 -6.83 -34.12 15.60
C ARG A 467 -7.91 -33.06 15.31
N ARG A 468 -8.46 -32.42 16.36
CA ARG A 468 -9.47 -31.35 16.20
C ARG A 468 -8.91 -30.15 15.42
N LEU A 469 -7.67 -29.74 15.69
CA LEU A 469 -7.03 -28.63 14.98
C LEU A 469 -6.85 -28.95 13.49
N LEU A 470 -6.46 -30.18 13.16
CA LEU A 470 -6.30 -30.66 11.79
C LEU A 470 -7.64 -30.73 11.06
N GLU A 471 -8.65 -31.35 11.67
CA GLU A 471 -10.01 -31.42 11.11
C GLU A 471 -10.57 -30.03 10.81
N HIS A 472 -10.44 -29.10 11.77
CA HIS A 472 -10.84 -27.71 11.55
C HIS A 472 -10.07 -27.07 10.40
N SER A 473 -8.75 -27.25 10.35
CA SER A 473 -7.91 -26.67 9.29
C SER A 473 -8.24 -27.24 7.91
N ARG A 474 -8.63 -28.51 7.81
CA ARG A 474 -9.07 -29.15 6.55
C ARG A 474 -10.42 -28.65 6.06
N ALA A 475 -11.28 -28.18 6.96
CA ALA A 475 -12.56 -27.59 6.60
C ALA A 475 -12.42 -26.18 6.02
N CYS A 476 -11.20 -25.61 5.98
CA CYS A 476 -10.94 -24.33 5.35
C CYS A 476 -11.26 -24.40 3.84
N PRO A 477 -12.03 -23.44 3.29
CA PRO A 477 -12.41 -23.43 1.88
C PRO A 477 -11.25 -23.13 0.93
N ASP A 478 -10.12 -22.60 1.43
CA ASP A 478 -8.94 -22.33 0.62
C ASP A 478 -8.11 -23.61 0.39
N ALA A 479 -8.27 -24.20 -0.79
CA ALA A 479 -7.59 -25.44 -1.16
C ALA A 479 -6.06 -25.32 -1.21
N SER A 480 -5.52 -24.14 -1.53
CA SER A 480 -4.07 -23.90 -1.54
C SER A 480 -3.54 -23.94 -0.11
N LEU A 481 -4.21 -23.21 0.80
CA LEU A 481 -3.83 -23.15 2.20
C LEU A 481 -3.92 -24.53 2.88
N VAL A 482 -4.96 -25.31 2.56
CA VAL A 482 -5.10 -26.69 3.05
C VAL A 482 -3.98 -27.59 2.53
N SER A 483 -3.58 -27.43 1.26
CA SER A 483 -2.47 -28.18 0.66
C SER A 483 -1.13 -27.86 1.32
N ASP A 484 -0.87 -26.58 1.59
CA ASP A 484 0.34 -26.12 2.25
C ASP A 484 0.41 -26.65 3.69
N LEU A 485 -0.71 -26.58 4.43
CA LEU A 485 -0.80 -27.12 5.79
C LEU A 485 -0.59 -28.63 5.82
N ARG A 486 -1.18 -29.37 4.88
CA ARG A 486 -0.97 -30.81 4.77
C ARG A 486 0.50 -31.14 4.52
N THR A 487 1.14 -30.42 3.61
CA THR A 487 2.56 -30.58 3.29
C THR A 487 3.43 -30.28 4.51
N TRP A 488 3.13 -29.18 5.21
CA TRP A 488 3.81 -28.78 6.43
C TRP A 488 3.67 -29.86 7.53
N MET A 489 2.46 -30.34 7.78
CA MET A 489 2.17 -31.34 8.82
C MET A 489 2.84 -32.69 8.56
N ARG A 490 2.91 -33.14 7.30
CA ARG A 490 3.67 -34.35 6.93
C ARG A 490 5.16 -34.20 7.25
N ARG A 491 5.74 -33.04 6.92
CA ARG A 491 7.15 -32.75 7.23
C ARG A 491 7.40 -32.68 8.73
N TRP A 492 6.48 -32.05 9.47
CA TRP A 492 6.56 -31.95 10.92
C TRP A 492 6.46 -33.33 11.60
N LEU A 493 5.47 -34.16 11.24
CA LEU A 493 5.34 -35.52 11.77
C LEU A 493 6.60 -36.35 11.53
N ALA A 494 7.15 -36.29 10.31
CA ALA A 494 8.39 -36.97 9.98
C ALA A 494 9.57 -36.50 10.85
N ALA A 495 9.64 -35.20 11.17
CA ALA A 495 10.68 -34.62 12.03
C ALA A 495 10.49 -34.94 13.53
N THR A 496 9.24 -35.07 14.00
CA THR A 496 8.96 -35.32 15.44
C THR A 496 9.43 -36.69 15.94
N GLY A 497 9.49 -37.68 15.04
CA GLY A 497 9.83 -39.05 15.42
C GLY A 497 8.85 -39.73 16.38
N ASN A 498 7.62 -39.22 16.54
CA ASN A 498 6.61 -39.80 17.42
C ASN A 498 5.68 -40.75 16.64
N PRO A 499 5.87 -42.09 16.75
CA PRO A 499 5.13 -43.05 15.94
C PRO A 499 3.65 -43.13 16.30
N ASP A 500 3.29 -42.93 17.58
CA ASP A 500 1.89 -42.99 18.01
C ASP A 500 1.10 -41.77 17.53
N LEU A 501 1.73 -40.59 17.59
CA LEU A 501 1.13 -39.38 17.04
C LEU A 501 1.00 -39.46 15.51
N THR A 502 2.02 -40.00 14.84
CA THR A 502 1.98 -40.25 13.39
C THR A 502 0.85 -41.20 13.03
N ARG A 503 0.69 -42.30 13.76
CA ARG A 503 -0.41 -43.26 13.54
C ARG A 503 -1.78 -42.61 13.77
N ALA A 504 -1.90 -41.76 14.79
CA ALA A 504 -3.16 -41.12 15.17
C ALA A 504 -3.64 -40.03 14.19
N LEU A 505 -2.74 -39.45 13.39
CA LEU A 505 -3.03 -38.30 12.51
C LEU A 505 -2.84 -38.61 11.02
N SER A 506 -2.23 -39.73 10.64
CA SER A 506 -1.98 -40.11 9.24
C SER A 506 -3.25 -40.23 8.39
N ASP A 507 -4.39 -40.59 8.98
CA ASP A 507 -5.68 -40.67 8.30
C ASP A 507 -6.25 -39.30 7.91
N LEU A 508 -5.71 -38.23 8.50
CA LEU A 508 -6.15 -36.86 8.26
C LEU A 508 -5.27 -36.10 7.25
N LEU A 509 -4.10 -36.62 6.89
CA LEU A 509 -3.10 -35.97 6.03
C LEU A 509 -3.00 -36.64 4.67
#